data_AF-A0A6A6TLS7-F1
#
_entry.id   AF-A0A6A6TLS7-F1
#
_cell.length_a   1.000
_cell.length_b   1.000
_cell.length_c   1.000
_cell.angle_alpha   90.00
_cell.angle_beta   90.00
_cell.angle_gamma   90.00
#
_symmetry.space_group_name_H-M   'P 1'
#
loop_
_entity.id
_entity.type
_entity.pdbx_description
1 polymer ?
#
loop_
_entity_poly.entity_id
_entity_poly.type
_entity_poly.pdbx_seq_one_letter_code
_entity_poly.pdbx_strand_id
1 'polypeptide(L)'
;MPAPDLAHSLESILKFGSRVLPGLQSFTNILLEPPDRSTNWGALINSFLDVEKERGRALLNGLLFLVTRILLPNQIAHNRELLTTLYHEKRLTNVRLSLRYDMLRAWKKPIDVPGNATSTPSELPPADTPDFLPFVANIERPLRQGLIPDIIARLTTAPKDGYKTKTAEDKMKHHVTALDDMLLLRDEEVEGWPDLQFSVKLAGVIILWQQMRENNELLDDMRVHDWEALEGDEGAMWFVDV
;
A
#
# COMPACT_ATOMS: atom_id res chain seq x y z
N MET A 1 20.11 4.41 1.26
CA MET A 1 19.21 3.60 2.12
C MET A 1 18.58 2.53 1.25
N PRO A 2 18.25 1.34 1.78
CA PRO A 2 17.58 0.31 1.00
C PRO A 2 16.22 0.80 0.47
N ALA A 3 15.70 0.17 -0.58
CA ALA A 3 14.39 0.45 -1.14
C ALA A 3 13.28 0.31 -0.07
N PRO A 4 12.18 1.08 -0.14
CA PRO A 4 11.05 0.91 0.76
C PRO A 4 10.51 -0.51 0.64
N ASP A 5 10.64 -1.27 1.72
CA ASP A 5 10.27 -2.68 1.80
C ASP A 5 9.44 -2.95 3.08
N LEU A 6 9.16 -4.23 3.34
CA LEU A 6 8.48 -4.63 4.57
C LEU A 6 9.25 -4.18 5.82
N ALA A 7 10.58 -4.26 5.84
CA ALA A 7 11.39 -3.88 7.00
C ALA A 7 11.19 -2.40 7.37
N HIS A 8 11.16 -1.50 6.37
CA HIS A 8 10.87 -0.09 6.60
C HIS A 8 9.44 0.15 7.14
N SER A 9 8.47 -0.65 6.69
CA SER A 9 7.10 -0.60 7.20
C SER A 9 7.02 -1.02 8.67
N LEU A 10 7.70 -2.12 9.03
CA LEU A 10 7.76 -2.62 10.41
C LEU A 10 8.52 -1.66 11.35
N GLU A 11 9.64 -1.09 10.89
CA GLU A 11 10.37 -0.07 11.64
C GLU A 11 9.50 1.18 11.89
N SER A 12 8.70 1.57 10.91
CA SER A 12 7.75 2.69 11.05
C SER A 12 6.66 2.38 12.09
N ILE A 13 6.16 1.15 12.14
CA ILE A 13 5.21 0.71 13.18
C ILE A 13 5.86 0.75 14.57
N LEU A 14 7.12 0.30 14.71
CA LEU A 14 7.87 0.36 15.98
C LEU A 14 8.12 1.81 16.44
N LYS A 15 8.55 2.68 15.52
CA LYS A 15 8.73 4.13 15.79
C LYS A 15 7.42 4.79 16.17
N PHE A 16 6.31 4.41 15.56
CA PHE A 16 4.99 4.89 15.93
C PHE A 16 4.56 4.38 17.32
N GLY A 17 4.66 3.07 17.57
CA GLY A 17 4.29 2.46 18.85
C GLY A 17 5.08 3.03 20.03
N SER A 18 6.38 3.28 19.86
CA SER A 18 7.21 3.92 20.89
C SER A 18 6.85 5.38 21.18
N ARG A 19 6.22 6.09 20.22
CA ARG A 19 5.80 7.49 20.37
C ARG A 19 4.38 7.65 20.92
N VAL A 20 3.46 6.75 20.56
CA VAL A 20 2.01 7.00 20.65
C VAL A 20 1.35 6.39 21.92
N LEU A 21 2.14 6.17 22.98
CA LEU A 21 1.72 5.64 24.30
C LEU A 21 1.27 4.16 24.26
N PRO A 22 1.21 3.45 25.42
CA PRO A 22 0.76 2.06 25.51
C PRO A 22 -0.64 1.78 24.93
N GLY A 23 -1.46 2.81 24.72
CA GLY A 23 -2.84 2.68 24.28
C GLY A 23 -3.01 1.96 22.93
N LEU A 24 -2.12 2.20 21.96
CA LEU A 24 -2.20 1.51 20.64
C LEU A 24 -1.33 0.25 20.55
N GLN A 25 -0.75 -0.20 21.66
CA GLN A 25 0.22 -1.30 21.62
C GLN A 25 -0.38 -2.60 21.10
N SER A 26 -1.65 -2.87 21.40
CA SER A 26 -2.38 -4.02 20.85
C SER A 26 -2.45 -3.97 19.32
N PHE A 27 -2.78 -2.81 18.75
CA PHE A 27 -2.84 -2.61 17.29
C PHE A 27 -1.45 -2.77 16.66
N THR A 28 -0.43 -2.12 17.22
CA THR A 28 0.92 -2.21 16.66
C THR A 28 1.47 -3.62 16.74
N ASN A 29 1.22 -4.35 17.83
CA ASN A 29 1.65 -5.75 17.96
C ASN A 29 1.02 -6.62 16.88
N ILE A 30 -0.30 -6.50 16.66
CA ILE A 30 -0.99 -7.26 15.60
C ILE A 30 -0.43 -6.91 14.21
N LEU A 31 -0.13 -5.64 13.95
CA LEU A 31 0.43 -5.21 12.66
C LEU A 31 1.87 -5.68 12.42
N LEU A 32 2.64 -5.95 13.47
CA LEU A 32 4.01 -6.49 13.36
C LEU A 32 4.02 -7.97 12.97
N GLU A 33 3.00 -8.72 13.39
CA GLU A 33 2.84 -10.13 13.06
C GLU A 33 2.47 -10.34 11.58
N PRO A 34 2.65 -11.55 11.03
CA PRO A 34 2.12 -11.90 9.71
C PRO A 34 0.61 -11.62 9.62
N PRO A 35 0.09 -11.17 8.45
CA PRO A 35 -1.33 -10.88 8.29
C PRO A 35 -2.25 -12.07 8.66
N ASP A 36 -3.19 -11.83 9.57
CA ASP A 36 -4.23 -12.79 9.93
C ASP A 36 -5.62 -12.30 9.49
N ARG A 37 -6.21 -13.02 8.54
CA ARG A 37 -7.53 -12.75 7.96
C ARG A 37 -8.69 -12.97 8.93
N SER A 38 -8.45 -13.65 10.05
CA SER A 38 -9.44 -13.85 11.11
C SER A 38 -9.57 -12.64 12.05
N THR A 39 -8.63 -11.69 11.97
CA THR A 39 -8.62 -10.50 12.82
C THR A 39 -9.84 -9.62 12.55
N ASN A 40 -10.68 -9.44 13.58
CA ASN A 40 -11.85 -8.56 13.52
C ASN A 40 -11.47 -7.11 13.85
N TRP A 41 -10.90 -6.40 12.87
CA TRP A 41 -10.49 -5.01 13.01
C TRP A 41 -11.60 -4.08 13.47
N GLY A 42 -12.83 -4.26 12.97
CA GLY A 42 -13.97 -3.42 13.36
C GLY A 42 -14.29 -3.55 14.85
N ALA A 43 -14.30 -4.77 15.39
CA ALA A 43 -14.52 -5.02 16.81
C ALA A 43 -13.38 -4.44 17.67
N LEU A 44 -12.12 -4.61 17.24
CA LEU A 44 -10.96 -4.05 17.94
C LEU A 44 -11.02 -2.52 18.01
N ILE A 45 -11.33 -1.87 16.88
CA ILE A 45 -11.43 -0.41 16.80
C ILE A 45 -12.57 0.11 17.68
N ASN A 46 -13.76 -0.47 17.57
CA ASN A 46 -14.91 -0.01 18.35
C ASN A 46 -14.71 -0.25 19.85
N SER A 47 -14.19 -1.42 20.25
CA SER A 47 -13.83 -1.71 21.64
C SER A 47 -12.82 -0.70 22.19
N PHE A 48 -11.82 -0.33 21.38
CA PHE A 48 -10.84 0.68 21.77
C PHE A 48 -11.47 2.06 21.95
N LEU A 49 -12.37 2.49 21.05
CA LEU A 49 -13.10 3.74 21.19
C LEU A 49 -13.99 3.77 22.44
N ASP A 50 -14.58 2.63 22.81
CA ASP A 50 -15.42 2.50 24.01
C ASP A 50 -14.62 2.63 25.31
N VAL A 51 -13.39 2.09 25.33
CA VAL A 51 -12.47 2.15 26.48
C VAL A 51 -11.79 3.52 26.57
N GLU A 52 -11.25 4.03 25.46
CA GLU A 52 -10.47 5.27 25.39
C GLU A 52 -11.31 6.44 24.88
N LYS A 53 -12.37 6.82 25.61
CA LYS A 53 -13.37 7.81 25.15
C LYS A 53 -12.81 9.19 24.83
N GLU A 54 -11.81 9.65 25.59
CA GLU A 54 -11.28 11.02 25.45
C GLU A 54 -10.21 11.14 24.36
N ARG A 55 -9.40 10.09 24.18
CA ARG A 55 -8.20 10.14 23.34
C ARG A 55 -8.18 9.11 22.22
N GLY A 56 -9.08 8.12 22.24
CA GLY A 56 -9.08 6.99 21.34
C GLY A 56 -9.17 7.41 19.86
N ARG A 57 -10.06 8.36 19.55
CA ARG A 57 -10.18 8.88 18.17
C ARG A 57 -8.91 9.57 17.69
N ALA A 58 -8.25 10.37 18.54
CA ALA A 58 -7.01 11.04 18.18
C ALA A 58 -5.85 10.05 17.94
N LEU A 59 -5.77 9.01 18.77
CA LEU A 59 -4.80 7.93 18.61
C LEU A 59 -5.06 7.13 17.32
N LEU A 60 -6.30 6.72 17.08
CA LEU A 60 -6.67 5.99 15.87
C LEU A 60 -6.52 6.83 14.60
N ASN A 61 -6.72 8.16 14.65
CA ASN A 61 -6.37 9.04 13.55
C ASN A 61 -4.87 8.97 13.23
N GLY A 62 -4.03 8.94 14.27
CA GLY A 62 -2.59 8.71 14.11
C GLY A 62 -2.30 7.38 13.41
N LEU A 63 -2.99 6.31 13.79
CA LEU A 63 -2.87 5.00 13.13
C LEU A 63 -3.34 5.05 11.67
N LEU A 64 -4.48 5.69 11.38
CA LEU A 64 -4.97 5.86 10.01
C LEU A 64 -3.91 6.54 9.12
N PHE A 65 -3.32 7.63 9.62
CA PHE A 65 -2.30 8.37 8.85
C PHE A 65 -0.96 7.64 8.78
N LEU A 66 -0.59 6.83 9.78
CA LEU A 66 0.53 5.90 9.65
C LEU A 66 0.30 4.95 8.46
N VAL A 67 -0.87 4.30 8.41
CA VAL A 67 -1.16 3.31 7.38
C VAL A 67 -1.23 3.96 6.00
N THR A 68 -1.97 5.06 5.86
CA THR A 68 -2.22 5.71 4.55
C THR A 68 -1.03 6.51 4.01
N ARG A 69 -0.23 7.14 4.89
CA ARG A 69 0.87 8.02 4.47
C ARG A 69 2.24 7.36 4.53
N ILE A 70 2.38 6.19 5.14
CA ILE A 70 3.65 5.46 5.24
C ILE A 70 3.49 4.01 4.78
N LEU A 71 2.65 3.22 5.45
CA LEU A 71 2.67 1.77 5.27
C LEU A 71 2.17 1.34 3.88
N LEU A 72 1.03 1.86 3.43
CA LEU A 72 0.50 1.60 2.08
C LEU A 72 1.48 2.09 1.00
N PRO A 73 1.95 3.35 1.02
CA PRO A 73 2.95 3.81 0.05
C PRO A 73 4.20 2.93 -0.02
N ASN A 74 4.75 2.49 1.11
CA ASN A 74 5.90 1.59 1.12
C ASN A 74 5.59 0.24 0.44
N GLN A 75 4.44 -0.36 0.74
CA GLN A 75 4.06 -1.62 0.11
C GLN A 75 3.78 -1.48 -1.39
N ILE A 76 3.23 -0.35 -1.82
CA ILE A 76 3.03 -0.04 -3.25
C ILE A 76 4.37 0.10 -3.97
N ALA A 77 5.31 0.84 -3.37
CA ALA A 77 6.65 1.01 -3.94
C ALA A 77 7.38 -0.33 -4.08
N HIS A 78 7.37 -1.17 -3.02
CA HIS A 78 7.94 -2.52 -3.06
C HIS A 78 7.29 -3.40 -4.13
N ASN A 79 5.96 -3.36 -4.21
CA ASN A 79 5.22 -4.11 -5.24
C ASN A 79 5.66 -3.76 -6.66
N ARG A 80 5.83 -2.46 -6.94
CA ARG A 80 6.30 -1.98 -8.25
C ARG A 80 7.69 -2.47 -8.59
N GLU A 81 8.59 -2.50 -7.61
CA GLU A 81 9.94 -3.00 -7.80
C GLU A 81 9.92 -4.50 -8.14
N LEU A 82 9.14 -5.30 -7.41
CA LEU A 82 8.98 -6.73 -7.67
C LEU A 82 8.39 -7.00 -9.06
N LEU A 83 7.34 -6.28 -9.44
CA LEU A 83 6.71 -6.42 -10.75
C LEU A 83 7.64 -5.98 -11.89
N THR A 84 8.43 -4.93 -11.68
CA THR A 84 9.44 -4.49 -12.66
C THR A 84 10.54 -5.53 -12.83
N THR A 85 11.01 -6.11 -11.72
CA THR A 85 12.01 -7.20 -11.71
C THR A 85 11.48 -8.43 -12.44
N LEU A 86 10.27 -8.88 -12.07
CA LEU A 86 9.57 -9.98 -12.72
C LEU A 86 9.45 -9.77 -14.24
N TYR A 87 9.01 -8.58 -14.65
CA TYR A 87 8.94 -8.26 -16.07
C TYR A 87 10.31 -8.37 -16.75
N HIS A 88 11.37 -7.84 -16.14
CA HIS A 88 12.70 -7.88 -16.74
C HIS A 88 13.26 -9.30 -16.89
N GLU A 89 13.02 -10.16 -15.90
CA GLU A 89 13.51 -11.53 -15.86
C GLU A 89 12.70 -12.48 -16.74
N LYS A 90 11.36 -12.29 -16.81
CA LYS A 90 10.45 -13.19 -17.53
C LYS A 90 9.86 -12.61 -18.82
N ARG A 91 10.29 -11.43 -19.31
CA ARG A 91 9.79 -10.86 -20.59
C ARG A 91 9.96 -11.73 -21.84
N LEU A 92 10.85 -12.74 -21.80
CA LEU A 92 11.11 -13.65 -22.92
C LEU A 92 10.32 -14.97 -22.79
N THR A 93 9.60 -15.18 -21.69
CA THR A 93 8.75 -16.36 -21.52
C THR A 93 7.36 -16.09 -22.10
N ASN A 94 6.62 -17.15 -22.39
CA ASN A 94 5.24 -17.05 -22.92
C ASN A 94 4.22 -16.57 -21.86
N VAL A 95 4.68 -16.11 -20.69
CA VAL A 95 3.85 -15.76 -19.55
C VAL A 95 3.25 -14.37 -19.74
N ARG A 96 1.91 -14.29 -19.78
CA ARG A 96 1.18 -13.02 -19.91
C ARG A 96 1.04 -12.31 -18.56
N LEU A 97 2.06 -11.54 -18.18
CA LEU A 97 2.06 -10.79 -16.92
C LEU A 97 1.02 -9.65 -16.91
N SER A 98 0.14 -9.63 -15.90
CA SER A 98 -0.61 -8.43 -15.51
C SER A 98 0.27 -7.64 -14.55
N LEU A 99 0.81 -6.51 -15.01
CA LEU A 99 1.64 -5.64 -14.18
C LEU A 99 0.75 -4.48 -13.74
N ARG A 100 0.37 -4.43 -12.46
CA ARG A 100 -0.33 -3.28 -11.88
C ARG A 100 0.25 -2.98 -10.50
N TYR A 101 0.63 -1.74 -10.27
CA TYR A 101 1.30 -1.32 -9.03
C TYR A 101 0.40 -1.37 -7.78
N ASP A 102 -0.89 -1.41 -8.03
CA ASP A 102 -1.98 -1.42 -7.07
C ASP A 102 -2.64 -2.82 -7.00
N MET A 103 -1.98 -3.88 -7.49
CA MET A 103 -2.55 -5.24 -7.55
C MET A 103 -3.02 -5.75 -6.18
N LEU A 104 -4.30 -5.60 -5.93
CA LEU A 104 -5.00 -6.19 -4.79
C LEU A 104 -5.61 -7.53 -5.17
N ARG A 105 -5.62 -8.47 -4.23
CA ARG A 105 -6.19 -9.82 -4.44
C ARG A 105 -7.69 -9.76 -4.83
N ALA A 106 -8.40 -8.71 -4.42
CA ALA A 106 -9.79 -8.46 -4.80
C ALA A 106 -9.98 -8.10 -6.29
N TRP A 107 -8.98 -7.49 -6.93
CA TRP A 107 -9.00 -7.14 -8.36
C TRP A 107 -8.50 -8.28 -9.25
N LYS A 108 -7.99 -9.37 -8.65
CA LYS A 108 -7.71 -10.65 -9.34
C LYS A 108 -8.99 -11.43 -9.67
N LYS A 109 -10.16 -10.98 -9.20
CA LYS A 109 -11.46 -11.47 -9.66
C LYS A 109 -11.94 -10.60 -10.83
N PRO A 110 -12.51 -11.17 -11.90
CA PRO A 110 -13.10 -10.37 -12.97
C PRO A 110 -14.22 -9.54 -12.35
N ILE A 111 -13.97 -8.25 -12.17
CA ILE A 111 -15.03 -7.31 -11.89
C ILE A 111 -15.36 -6.71 -13.25
N ASP A 112 -16.57 -7.01 -13.75
CA ASP A 112 -17.22 -6.25 -14.81
C ASP A 112 -17.48 -4.83 -14.29
N VAL A 113 -16.44 -4.00 -14.20
CA VAL A 113 -16.60 -2.56 -14.01
C VAL A 113 -16.58 -1.93 -15.39
N PRO A 114 -17.75 -1.57 -15.97
CA PRO A 114 -17.78 -0.75 -17.16
C PRO A 114 -17.36 0.66 -16.75
N GLY A 115 -16.13 1.05 -17.07
CA GLY A 115 -15.68 2.39 -16.76
C GLY A 115 -14.30 2.63 -17.33
N ASN A 116 -14.20 3.64 -18.19
CA ASN A 116 -12.94 4.19 -18.68
C ASN A 116 -12.05 4.59 -17.49
N ALA A 117 -11.19 3.68 -17.03
CA ALA A 117 -10.15 4.02 -16.08
C ALA A 117 -9.30 5.12 -16.75
N THR A 118 -9.29 6.31 -16.16
CA THR A 118 -8.41 7.37 -16.63
C THR A 118 -7.00 6.97 -16.26
N SER A 119 -6.17 6.70 -17.27
CA SER A 119 -4.77 6.33 -17.07
C SER A 119 -3.87 7.53 -17.30
N THR A 120 -2.93 7.77 -16.39
CA THR A 120 -1.87 8.76 -16.60
C THR A 120 -0.53 8.05 -16.91
N PRO A 121 0.23 8.54 -17.91
CA PRO A 121 1.54 7.96 -18.23
C PRO A 121 2.50 8.11 -17.04
N SER A 122 3.36 7.10 -16.84
CA SER A 122 4.48 7.20 -15.90
C SER A 122 5.53 8.14 -16.45
N GLU A 123 5.84 9.21 -15.72
CA GLU A 123 6.96 10.10 -16.05
C GLU A 123 8.28 9.52 -15.52
N LEU A 124 9.38 9.85 -16.21
CA LEU A 124 10.72 9.56 -15.71
C LEU A 124 10.98 10.38 -14.44
N PRO A 125 11.64 9.80 -13.43
CA PRO A 125 12.01 10.55 -12.23
C PRO A 125 12.95 11.69 -12.62
N PRO A 126 12.72 12.93 -12.13
CA PRO A 126 13.74 13.96 -12.11
C PRO A 126 15.04 13.41 -11.49
N ALA A 127 16.20 13.87 -11.99
CA ALA A 127 17.52 13.37 -11.57
C ALA A 127 17.76 13.40 -10.04
N ASP A 128 17.10 14.33 -9.33
CA ASP A 128 17.22 14.53 -7.88
C ASP A 128 16.07 13.91 -7.06
N THR A 129 15.23 13.06 -7.67
CA THR A 129 14.13 12.42 -6.94
C THR A 129 14.69 11.42 -5.93
N PRO A 130 14.41 11.58 -4.62
CA PRO A 130 14.87 10.63 -3.63
C PRO A 130 14.27 9.24 -3.89
N ASP A 131 15.08 8.19 -3.72
CA ASP A 131 14.63 6.80 -3.86
C ASP A 131 13.62 6.37 -2.76
N PHE A 132 13.35 7.24 -1.78
CA PHE A 132 12.46 6.98 -0.65
C PHE A 132 11.42 8.09 -0.48
N LEU A 133 10.27 7.70 0.05
CA LEU A 133 9.21 8.63 0.41
C LEU A 133 9.64 9.47 1.63
N PRO A 134 9.58 10.81 1.55
CA PRO A 134 10.06 11.66 2.62
C PRO A 134 9.18 11.51 3.86
N PHE A 135 9.80 11.51 5.04
CA PHE A 135 9.06 11.70 6.29
C PHE A 135 8.60 13.16 6.37
N VAL A 136 7.30 13.38 6.27
CA VAL A 136 6.67 14.70 6.46
C VAL A 136 6.09 14.78 7.87
N ALA A 137 6.67 15.61 8.75
CA ALA A 137 6.10 15.86 10.07
C ALA A 137 4.83 16.74 9.96
N ASN A 138 3.78 16.41 10.72
CA ASN A 138 2.65 17.33 10.91
C ASN A 138 2.88 18.18 12.16
N ILE A 139 3.25 19.45 11.96
CA ILE A 139 3.58 20.39 13.06
C ILE A 139 2.34 20.66 13.93
N GLU A 140 1.17 20.79 13.31
CA GLU A 140 -0.09 21.10 13.99
C GLU A 140 -0.66 19.89 14.73
N ARG A 141 -0.35 18.68 14.25
CA ARG A 141 -0.90 17.42 14.77
C ARG A 141 0.23 16.39 14.95
N PRO A 142 1.02 16.48 16.04
CA PRO A 142 2.25 15.70 16.21
C PRO A 142 2.08 14.17 16.21
N LEU A 143 0.86 13.67 16.45
CA LEU A 143 0.53 12.25 16.39
C LEU A 143 0.24 11.74 14.96
N ARG A 144 0.21 12.63 13.97
CA ARG A 144 -0.15 12.33 12.58
C ARG A 144 1.06 12.57 11.69
N GLN A 145 1.26 11.67 10.74
CA GLN A 145 2.18 11.92 9.63
C GLN A 145 1.60 13.00 8.73
N GLY A 146 2.38 13.92 8.19
CA GLY A 146 1.94 14.88 7.17
C GLY A 146 1.74 14.24 5.80
N LEU A 147 0.86 14.82 4.97
CA LEU A 147 0.61 14.33 3.62
C LEU A 147 1.88 14.51 2.77
N ILE A 148 2.25 13.47 2.01
CA ILE A 148 3.37 13.54 1.07
C ILE A 148 2.91 14.31 -0.18
N PRO A 149 3.55 15.44 -0.53
CA PRO A 149 3.24 16.14 -1.78
C PRO A 149 3.46 15.24 -2.98
N ASP A 150 2.50 15.27 -3.91
CA ASP A 150 2.53 14.52 -5.17
C ASP A 150 2.73 13.01 -4.98
N ILE A 151 2.14 12.45 -3.90
CA ILE A 151 2.32 11.03 -3.54
C ILE A 151 1.99 10.08 -4.69
N ILE A 152 0.91 10.34 -5.44
CA ILE A 152 0.54 9.51 -6.60
C ILE A 152 1.63 9.56 -7.66
N ALA A 153 2.05 10.76 -8.07
CA ALA A 153 3.11 10.94 -9.06
C ALA A 153 4.39 10.22 -8.66
N ARG A 154 4.81 10.33 -7.38
CA ARG A 154 5.98 9.64 -6.83
C ARG A 154 5.83 8.12 -6.89
N LEU A 155 4.70 7.59 -6.44
CA LEU A 155 4.44 6.15 -6.48
C LEU A 155 4.35 5.62 -7.90
N THR A 156 3.96 6.45 -8.86
CA THR A 156 3.77 6.05 -10.26
C THR A 156 4.96 6.43 -11.15
N THR A 157 6.02 6.97 -10.57
CA THR A 157 7.23 7.33 -11.31
C THR A 157 7.85 6.07 -11.93
N ALA A 158 8.37 6.19 -13.15
CA ALA A 158 9.06 5.09 -13.81
C ALA A 158 10.40 4.77 -13.10
N PRO A 159 10.98 3.58 -13.31
CA PRO A 159 12.37 3.32 -12.93
C PRO A 159 13.33 4.35 -13.58
N LYS A 160 14.51 4.58 -12.99
CA LYS A 160 15.52 5.55 -13.50
C LYS A 160 15.89 5.29 -14.97
N ASP A 161 15.99 4.03 -15.37
CA ASP A 161 16.30 3.63 -16.75
C ASP A 161 15.07 3.61 -17.68
N GLY A 162 13.90 4.00 -17.17
CA GLY A 162 12.63 3.91 -17.85
C GLY A 162 12.17 2.47 -18.11
N TYR A 163 11.04 2.35 -18.80
CA TYR A 163 10.57 1.05 -19.28
C TYR A 163 11.20 0.72 -20.62
N LYS A 164 11.77 -0.49 -20.75
CA LYS A 164 12.43 -0.95 -21.99
C LYS A 164 11.48 -1.12 -23.16
N THR A 165 10.18 -1.27 -22.91
CA THR A 165 9.16 -1.44 -23.95
C THR A 165 7.94 -0.58 -23.65
N LYS A 166 7.28 -0.12 -24.72
CA LYS A 166 6.00 0.58 -24.62
C LYS A 166 4.91 -0.27 -23.95
N THR A 167 4.94 -1.59 -24.16
CA THR A 167 3.99 -2.50 -23.50
C THR A 167 4.18 -2.52 -21.98
N ALA A 168 5.42 -2.50 -21.49
CA ALA A 168 5.69 -2.43 -20.06
C ALA A 168 5.28 -1.06 -19.49
N GLU A 169 5.58 0.01 -20.22
CA GLU A 169 5.15 1.36 -19.87
C GLU A 169 3.63 1.43 -19.76
N ASP A 170 2.90 0.97 -20.78
CA ASP A 170 1.43 0.98 -20.84
C ASP A 170 0.80 0.17 -19.69
N LYS A 171 1.37 -0.98 -19.34
CA LYS A 171 0.88 -1.80 -18.22
C LYS A 171 1.19 -1.17 -16.85
N MET A 172 2.35 -0.52 -16.71
CA MET A 172 2.78 0.08 -15.44
C MET A 172 2.20 1.49 -15.21
N LYS A 173 1.36 1.97 -16.13
CA LYS A 173 0.64 3.24 -15.99
C LYS A 173 -0.17 3.28 -14.72
N HIS A 174 -0.29 4.49 -14.21
CA HIS A 174 -1.20 4.76 -13.12
C HIS A 174 -2.65 4.61 -13.63
N HIS A 175 -3.45 3.87 -12.88
CA HIS A 175 -4.89 3.82 -13.04
C HIS A 175 -5.49 4.40 -11.77
N VAL A 176 -6.38 5.38 -11.93
CA VAL A 176 -7.09 5.98 -10.80
C VAL A 176 -8.04 4.94 -10.20
N THR A 177 -7.97 4.74 -8.89
CA THR A 177 -8.78 3.78 -8.14
C THR A 177 -9.23 4.33 -6.79
N ALA A 178 -10.00 3.55 -6.04
CA ALA A 178 -10.35 3.89 -4.66
C ALA A 178 -9.14 3.92 -3.70
N LEU A 179 -7.98 3.38 -4.10
CA LEU A 179 -6.74 3.49 -3.32
C LEU A 179 -6.23 4.93 -3.32
N ASP A 180 -6.38 5.66 -4.43
CA ASP A 180 -6.01 7.06 -4.56
C ASP A 180 -6.71 7.94 -3.53
N ASP A 181 -8.02 7.76 -3.37
CA ASP A 181 -8.82 8.46 -2.38
C ASP A 181 -8.27 8.24 -0.96
N MET A 182 -7.77 7.04 -0.67
CA MET A 182 -7.18 6.71 0.63
C MET A 182 -5.79 7.33 0.83
N LEU A 183 -4.97 7.38 -0.23
CA LEU A 183 -3.63 7.99 -0.19
C LEU A 183 -3.69 9.52 -0.07
N LEU A 184 -4.77 10.12 -0.56
CA LEU A 184 -4.98 11.57 -0.58
C LEU A 184 -5.84 12.08 0.58
N LEU A 185 -6.10 11.24 1.60
CA LEU A 185 -6.90 11.64 2.75
C LEU A 185 -6.33 12.86 3.47
N ARG A 186 -7.20 13.88 3.57
CA ARG A 186 -6.91 15.12 4.27
C ARG A 186 -7.30 15.06 5.73
N ASP A 187 -6.62 15.89 6.49
CA ASP A 187 -6.72 15.97 7.93
C ASP A 187 -8.10 16.48 8.39
N GLU A 188 -8.68 17.42 7.64
CA GLU A 188 -10.01 17.99 7.89
C GLU A 188 -11.13 17.02 7.50
N GLU A 189 -10.89 16.22 6.45
CA GLU A 189 -11.86 15.24 5.97
C GLU A 189 -12.07 14.11 6.99
N VAL A 190 -10.97 13.56 7.50
CA VAL A 190 -10.99 12.49 8.52
C VAL A 190 -11.65 12.96 9.82
N GLU A 191 -11.50 14.24 10.16
CA GLU A 191 -12.14 14.83 11.35
C GLU A 191 -13.63 15.03 11.18
N GLY A 192 -14.11 15.28 9.96
CA GLY A 192 -15.52 15.35 9.64
C GLY A 192 -16.24 14.00 9.64
N TRP A 193 -15.52 12.88 9.70
CA TRP A 193 -16.15 11.56 9.63
C TRP A 193 -16.87 11.15 10.93
N PRO A 194 -18.13 10.71 10.85
CA PRO A 194 -18.80 10.03 11.94
C PRO A 194 -18.02 8.78 12.40
N ASP A 195 -18.14 8.39 13.67
CA ASP A 195 -17.39 7.27 14.25
C ASP A 195 -17.57 5.96 13.48
N LEU A 196 -18.80 5.61 13.08
CA LEU A 196 -19.05 4.41 12.29
C LEU A 196 -18.30 4.44 10.95
N GLN A 197 -18.34 5.58 10.24
CA GLN A 197 -17.63 5.74 8.97
C GLN A 197 -16.12 5.62 9.18
N PHE A 198 -15.59 6.26 10.23
CA PHE A 198 -14.18 6.21 10.56
C PHE A 198 -13.70 4.79 10.87
N SER A 199 -14.42 4.06 11.74
CA SER A 199 -14.07 2.68 12.09
C SER A 199 -14.05 1.77 10.86
N VAL A 200 -15.06 1.90 9.98
CA VAL A 200 -15.14 1.13 8.73
C VAL A 200 -13.98 1.46 7.79
N LYS A 201 -13.69 2.76 7.59
CA LYS A 201 -12.60 3.21 6.71
C LYS A 201 -11.24 2.78 7.26
N LEU A 202 -10.98 2.95 8.55
CA LEU A 202 -9.73 2.54 9.18
C LEU A 202 -9.51 1.02 9.08
N ALA A 203 -10.53 0.21 9.40
CA ALA A 203 -10.45 -1.24 9.20
C ALA A 203 -10.16 -1.61 7.75
N GLY A 204 -10.85 -0.97 6.79
CA GLY A 204 -10.65 -1.18 5.37
C GLY A 204 -9.21 -0.89 4.91
N VAL A 205 -8.64 0.24 5.34
CA VAL A 205 -7.26 0.63 5.00
C VAL A 205 -6.25 -0.35 5.62
N ILE A 206 -6.45 -0.79 6.86
CA ILE A 206 -5.56 -1.78 7.50
C ILE A 206 -5.58 -3.11 6.74
N ILE A 207 -6.78 -3.61 6.41
CA ILE A 207 -6.95 -4.84 5.63
C ILE A 207 -6.28 -4.70 4.26
N LEU A 208 -6.43 -3.53 3.62
CA LEU A 208 -5.80 -3.24 2.33
C LEU A 208 -4.28 -3.35 2.41
N TRP A 209 -3.68 -2.75 3.44
CA TRP A 209 -2.25 -2.83 3.68
C TRP A 209 -1.79 -4.26 3.93
N GLN A 210 -2.51 -5.02 4.76
CA GLN A 210 -2.23 -6.43 5.03
C GLN A 210 -2.25 -7.28 3.74
N GLN A 211 -3.24 -7.06 2.87
CA GLN A 211 -3.33 -7.76 1.59
C GLN A 211 -2.17 -7.41 0.64
N MET A 212 -1.76 -6.15 0.59
CA MET A 212 -0.59 -5.74 -0.20
C MET A 212 0.69 -6.39 0.31
N ARG A 213 0.85 -6.46 1.64
CA ARG A 213 1.96 -7.16 2.28
C ARG A 213 1.99 -8.64 1.91
N GLU A 214 0.88 -9.37 2.07
CA GLU A 214 0.78 -10.79 1.69
C GLU A 214 1.15 -10.99 0.20
N ASN A 215 0.67 -10.11 -0.68
CA ASN A 215 0.96 -10.18 -2.11
C ASN A 215 2.45 -9.97 -2.42
N ASN A 216 3.09 -9.02 -1.73
CA ASN A 216 4.51 -8.75 -1.91
C ASN A 216 5.37 -9.90 -1.38
N GLU A 217 5.05 -10.44 -0.21
CA GLU A 217 5.73 -11.61 0.36
C GLU A 217 5.63 -12.82 -0.58
N LEU A 218 4.46 -13.04 -1.20
CA LEU A 218 4.29 -14.08 -2.21
C LEU A 218 5.15 -13.83 -3.47
N LEU A 219 5.21 -12.60 -3.98
CA LEU A 219 6.06 -12.26 -5.12
C LEU A 219 7.55 -12.41 -4.81
N ASP A 220 7.97 -12.03 -3.60
CA ASP A 220 9.35 -12.22 -3.13
C ASP A 220 9.71 -13.71 -3.04
N ASP A 221 8.82 -14.54 -2.49
CA ASP A 221 9.01 -15.98 -2.41
C ASP A 221 9.11 -16.62 -3.81
N MET A 222 8.24 -16.21 -4.72
CA MET A 222 8.32 -16.63 -6.13
C MET A 222 9.65 -16.22 -6.75
N ARG A 223 10.13 -14.99 -6.51
CA ARG A 223 11.43 -14.52 -7.01
C ARG A 223 12.59 -15.40 -6.55
N VAL A 224 12.59 -15.82 -5.29
CA VAL A 224 13.63 -16.71 -4.74
C VAL A 224 13.66 -18.06 -5.46
N HIS A 225 12.50 -18.55 -5.91
CA HIS A 225 12.34 -19.81 -6.63
C HIS A 225 12.31 -19.61 -8.16
N ASP A 226 13.04 -18.61 -8.68
CA ASP A 226 13.10 -18.24 -10.11
C ASP A 226 11.71 -18.18 -10.79
N TRP A 227 10.70 -17.76 -10.03
CA TRP A 227 9.31 -17.63 -10.46
C TRP A 227 8.68 -18.90 -11.03
N GLU A 228 9.17 -20.09 -10.68
CA GLU A 228 8.63 -21.38 -11.17
C GLU A 228 7.12 -21.50 -10.92
N ALA A 229 6.63 -20.98 -9.79
CA ALA A 229 5.21 -20.97 -9.43
C ALA A 229 4.31 -20.15 -10.39
N LEU A 230 4.89 -19.26 -11.22
CA LEU A 230 4.15 -18.54 -12.26
C LEU A 230 3.70 -19.46 -13.39
N GLU A 231 4.28 -20.64 -13.56
CA GLU A 231 3.87 -21.61 -14.58
C GLU A 231 2.71 -22.52 -14.10
N GLY A 232 2.33 -22.43 -12.82
CA GLY A 232 1.23 -23.19 -12.20
C GLY A 232 -0.03 -22.38 -11.89
N ASP A 233 -0.94 -22.98 -11.12
CA ASP A 233 -2.24 -22.37 -10.73
C ASP A 233 -2.09 -21.05 -9.95
N GLU A 234 -0.97 -20.86 -9.24
CA GLU A 234 -0.69 -19.61 -8.54
C GLU A 234 -0.42 -18.46 -9.51
N GLY A 235 0.33 -18.72 -10.59
CA GLY A 235 0.51 -17.79 -11.70
C GLY A 235 -0.81 -17.38 -12.34
N ALA A 236 -1.74 -18.32 -12.53
CA ALA A 236 -3.06 -18.05 -13.12
C ALA A 236 -3.86 -16.96 -12.37
N MET A 237 -3.65 -16.79 -11.06
CA MET A 237 -4.27 -15.70 -10.29
C MET A 237 -3.64 -14.32 -10.54
N TRP A 238 -2.43 -14.27 -11.10
CA TRP A 238 -1.74 -13.05 -11.51
C TRP A 238 -1.95 -12.72 -12.99
N PHE A 239 -2.52 -13.64 -13.76
CA PHE A 239 -2.81 -13.48 -15.18
C PHE A 239 -4.30 -13.21 -15.38
N VAL A 240 -4.64 -11.99 -15.81
CA VAL A 240 -5.98 -11.71 -16.31
C VAL A 240 -5.86 -11.69 -17.83
N ASP A 241 -6.57 -12.59 -18.51
CA ASP A 241 -6.83 -12.42 -19.94
C ASP A 241 -7.70 -11.16 -20.09
N VAL A 242 -7.12 -10.12 -20.69
CA VAL A 242 -7.85 -8.99 -21.25
C VAL A 242 -7.59 -8.97 -22.75
#